data_AF-A0A6L5G8P1-F1
#
_entry.id   AF-A0A6L5G8P1-F1
#
_cell.length_a   1.000
_cell.length_b   1.000
_cell.length_c   1.000
_cell.angle_alpha   90.00
_cell.angle_beta   90.00
_cell.angle_gamma   90.00
#
_symmetry.space_group_name_H-M   'P 1'
#
loop_
_entity.id
_entity.type
_entity.pdbx_description
1 polymer ?
#
loop_
_entity_poly.entity_id
_entity_poly.type
_entity_poly.pdbx_seq_one_letter_code
_entity_poly.pdbx_strand_id
1 'polypeptide(L)'
;MRAWKDRRVLRGRIHGRLLLVLIAVAVLVSAVAVWQFGSLRDDHDPDLAEAEIPEGPRFTGAAESPTPSPSPSPPETPESSAAPTSAAPTTEAEAPPTTEAAAAGPQCTATLTLDDEWSSSISVTVEVANTGTDPIDGWEVLLDLANLDVTATWGLDHVEGDRYGDILFNAALDPGSSTAPSFQADIEGDWELPATVPCTPAE
;
A
#
# COMPACT_ATOMS: atom_id res chain seq x y z
N MET A 1 31.04 -47.34 -15.41
CA MET A 1 29.77 -47.34 -16.17
C MET A 1 28.61 -47.24 -15.19
N ARG A 2 27.80 -46.18 -15.34
CA ARG A 2 26.38 -45.96 -14.97
C ARG A 2 25.83 -46.52 -13.64
N ALA A 3 25.71 -45.63 -12.64
CA ALA A 3 24.72 -45.75 -11.55
C ALA A 3 24.39 -44.35 -10.98
N TRP A 4 23.55 -43.54 -11.67
CA TRP A 4 23.19 -42.20 -11.16
C TRP A 4 21.81 -41.65 -11.58
N LYS A 5 20.82 -42.51 -11.89
CA LYS A 5 19.54 -42.02 -12.47
C LYS A 5 18.26 -42.12 -11.64
N ASP A 6 18.27 -42.61 -10.40
CA ASP A 6 17.02 -42.89 -9.66
C ASP A 6 16.72 -42.00 -8.43
N ARG A 7 17.20 -40.74 -8.38
CA ARG A 7 16.85 -39.83 -7.25
C ARG A 7 15.76 -38.80 -7.53
N ARG A 8 15.17 -38.76 -8.73
CA ARG A 8 14.19 -37.71 -9.11
C ARG A 8 12.70 -38.11 -9.06
N VAL A 9 12.35 -39.30 -8.56
CA VAL A 9 10.94 -39.77 -8.60
C VAL A 9 10.22 -39.66 -7.24
N LEU A 10 10.94 -39.51 -6.13
CA LEU A 10 10.34 -39.45 -4.79
C LEU A 10 9.84 -38.05 -4.37
N ARG A 11 10.21 -36.97 -5.09
CA ARG A 11 9.87 -35.60 -4.69
C ARG A 11 8.44 -35.15 -5.11
N GLY A 12 7.82 -35.84 -6.08
CA GLY A 12 6.49 -35.45 -6.61
C GLY A 12 5.29 -35.91 -5.78
N ARG A 13 5.38 -37.07 -5.08
CA ARG A 13 4.23 -37.60 -4.32
C ARG A 13 3.98 -36.89 -2.99
N ILE A 14 5.01 -36.28 -2.40
CA ILE A 14 4.88 -35.58 -1.12
C ILE A 14 4.22 -34.21 -1.34
N HIS A 15 4.57 -33.51 -2.42
CA HIS A 15 3.92 -32.25 -2.78
C HIS A 15 2.43 -32.43 -3.13
N GLY A 16 2.06 -33.52 -3.83
CA GLY A 16 0.65 -33.78 -4.15
C GLY A 16 -0.21 -34.06 -2.91
N ARG A 17 0.31 -34.77 -1.91
CA ARG A 17 -0.42 -35.02 -0.65
C ARG A 17 -0.51 -33.77 0.21
N LEU A 18 0.55 -32.98 0.29
CA LEU A 18 0.53 -31.70 0.99
C LEU A 18 -0.52 -30.76 0.38
N LEU A 19 -0.57 -30.66 -0.95
CA LEU A 19 -1.56 -29.84 -1.67
C LEU A 19 -3.00 -30.29 -1.36
N LEU A 20 -3.27 -31.60 -1.35
CA LEU A 20 -4.59 -32.13 -1.00
C LEU A 20 -4.98 -31.82 0.45
N VAL A 21 -4.02 -31.89 1.39
CA VAL A 21 -4.27 -31.52 2.79
C VAL A 21 -4.59 -30.03 2.91
N LEU A 22 -3.85 -29.16 2.21
CA LEU A 22 -4.11 -27.72 2.20
C LEU A 22 -5.49 -27.38 1.62
N ILE A 23 -5.89 -28.06 0.53
CA ILE A 23 -7.24 -27.89 -0.05
C ILE A 23 -8.32 -28.32 0.95
N ALA A 24 -8.14 -29.46 1.62
CA ALA A 24 -9.11 -29.94 2.61
C ALA A 24 -9.25 -28.98 3.81
N VAL A 25 -8.12 -28.44 4.30
CA VAL A 25 -8.12 -27.45 5.38
C VAL A 25 -8.82 -26.16 4.94
N ALA A 26 -8.53 -25.66 3.73
CA ALA A 26 -9.19 -24.46 3.20
C ALA A 26 -10.71 -24.62 3.11
N VAL A 27 -11.20 -25.75 2.58
CA VAL A 27 -12.64 -26.04 2.49
C VAL A 27 -13.29 -26.09 3.88
N LEU A 28 -12.62 -26.70 4.86
CA LEU A 28 -13.14 -26.81 6.22
C LEU A 28 -13.20 -25.44 6.89
N VAL A 29 -12.19 -24.59 6.73
CA VAL A 29 -12.18 -23.21 7.25
C VAL A 29 -13.28 -22.37 6.60
N SER A 30 -13.48 -22.46 5.29
CA SER A 30 -14.58 -21.77 4.60
C SER A 30 -15.95 -22.23 5.08
N ALA A 31 -16.15 -23.53 5.32
CA ALA A 31 -17.40 -24.06 5.86
C ALA A 31 -17.68 -23.54 7.28
N VAL A 32 -16.66 -23.45 8.13
CA VAL A 32 -16.77 -22.85 9.47
C VAL A 32 -17.10 -21.36 9.39
N ALA A 33 -16.45 -20.60 8.49
CA ALA A 33 -16.73 -19.18 8.30
C ALA A 33 -18.18 -18.94 7.81
N VAL A 34 -18.65 -19.71 6.83
CA VAL A 34 -20.05 -19.63 6.36
C VAL A 34 -21.03 -19.98 7.48
N TRP A 35 -20.70 -20.94 8.34
CA TRP A 35 -21.52 -21.29 9.49
C TRP A 35 -21.55 -20.18 10.54
N GLN A 36 -20.39 -19.58 10.88
CA GLN A 36 -20.30 -18.47 11.84
C GLN A 36 -20.99 -17.19 11.35
N PHE A 37 -20.87 -16.84 10.06
CA PHE A 37 -21.56 -15.69 9.48
C PHE A 37 -23.04 -15.97 9.20
N GLY A 38 -23.43 -17.22 9.00
CA GLY A 38 -24.82 -17.63 8.82
C GLY A 38 -25.63 -17.54 10.12
N SER A 39 -25.05 -17.90 11.27
CA SER A 39 -25.75 -17.82 12.57
C SER A 39 -26.07 -16.39 13.02
N LEU A 40 -25.43 -15.37 12.45
CA LEU A 40 -25.72 -13.96 12.74
C LEU A 40 -26.92 -13.39 11.96
N ARG A 41 -27.50 -14.15 11.02
CA ARG A 41 -28.59 -13.67 10.15
C ARG A 41 -29.96 -14.27 10.45
N ASP A 42 -30.06 -15.16 11.44
CA ASP A 42 -31.28 -15.91 11.78
C ASP A 42 -31.94 -15.46 13.10
N ASP A 43 -31.68 -14.24 13.57
CA ASP A 43 -32.50 -13.56 14.58
C ASP A 43 -33.47 -12.59 13.89
N HIS A 44 -34.40 -13.13 13.10
CA HIS A 44 -35.57 -12.39 12.64
C HIS A 44 -36.73 -12.72 13.60
N ASP A 45 -36.81 -11.94 14.67
CA ASP A 45 -37.91 -11.88 15.61
C ASP A 45 -39.22 -11.52 14.86
N PRO A 46 -40.19 -12.44 14.70
CA PRO A 46 -41.42 -12.17 13.98
C PRO A 46 -42.57 -11.80 14.93
N ASP A 47 -42.29 -11.12 16.05
CA ASP A 47 -43.33 -10.79 17.04
C ASP A 47 -43.42 -9.31 17.45
N LEU A 48 -43.11 -8.41 16.50
CA LEU A 48 -43.55 -7.00 16.57
C LEU A 48 -44.54 -6.70 15.44
N ALA A 49 -45.67 -7.39 15.50
CA ALA A 49 -46.90 -6.85 14.94
C ALA A 49 -47.39 -5.69 15.83
N GLU A 50 -47.97 -4.67 15.20
CA GLU A 50 -48.71 -3.54 15.80
C GLU A 50 -47.89 -2.37 16.33
N ALA A 51 -47.24 -1.65 15.40
CA ALA A 51 -47.21 -0.19 15.47
C ALA A 51 -47.63 0.38 14.11
N GLU A 52 -48.78 1.06 14.10
CA GLU A 52 -49.35 1.80 12.97
C GLU A 52 -48.30 2.69 12.30
N ILE A 53 -47.97 2.39 11.04
CA ILE A 53 -47.22 3.27 10.17
C ILE A 53 -48.23 4.02 9.27
N PRO A 54 -48.32 5.36 9.33
CA PRO A 54 -49.16 6.14 8.44
C PRO A 54 -48.67 6.02 6.98
N GLU A 55 -49.63 5.93 6.06
CA GLU A 55 -49.45 5.70 4.63
C GLU A 55 -48.46 6.67 3.96
N GLY A 56 -47.25 6.17 3.68
CA GLY A 56 -46.32 6.78 2.74
C GLY A 56 -46.57 6.32 1.30
N PRO A 57 -46.26 7.15 0.28
CA PRO A 57 -46.64 6.89 -1.10
C PRO A 57 -45.97 5.63 -1.66
N ARG A 58 -46.82 4.78 -2.24
CA ARG A 58 -46.47 3.50 -2.86
C ARG A 58 -45.76 3.77 -4.18
N PHE A 59 -44.45 3.49 -4.26
CA PHE A 59 -43.76 3.35 -5.55
C PHE A 59 -43.95 1.92 -6.07
N THR A 60 -44.94 1.75 -6.94
CA THR A 60 -45.09 0.59 -7.81
C THR A 60 -44.23 0.79 -9.05
N GLY A 61 -43.34 -0.15 -9.40
CA GLY A 61 -42.72 -0.12 -10.72
C GLY A 61 -41.54 -1.06 -10.93
N ALA A 62 -41.86 -2.25 -11.42
CA ALA A 62 -41.10 -3.05 -12.38
C ALA A 62 -39.63 -3.41 -12.06
N ALA A 63 -39.45 -4.69 -11.73
CA ALA A 63 -38.21 -5.42 -12.00
C ALA A 63 -37.98 -5.51 -13.51
N GLU A 64 -36.87 -4.96 -14.01
CA GLU A 64 -36.32 -5.28 -15.31
C GLU A 64 -34.97 -5.98 -15.12
N SER A 65 -34.90 -7.22 -15.63
CA SER A 65 -33.70 -8.05 -15.70
C SER A 65 -32.57 -7.36 -16.48
N PRO A 66 -31.33 -7.30 -15.97
CA PRO A 66 -30.19 -6.92 -16.80
C PRO A 66 -29.77 -8.08 -17.71
N THR A 67 -29.97 -7.87 -19.01
CA THR A 67 -29.49 -8.67 -20.16
C THR A 67 -27.95 -8.66 -20.24
N PRO A 68 -27.27 -9.75 -20.62
CA PRO A 68 -25.81 -9.80 -20.65
C PRO A 68 -25.16 -9.22 -21.94
N SER A 69 -23.96 -8.67 -21.75
CA SER A 69 -22.81 -8.47 -22.66
C SER A 69 -22.99 -7.65 -23.95
N PRO A 70 -22.08 -6.69 -24.18
CA PRO A 70 -21.06 -6.98 -25.19
C PRO A 70 -19.61 -6.72 -24.77
N SER A 71 -18.74 -7.58 -25.29
CA SER A 71 -17.28 -7.52 -25.28
C SER A 71 -16.75 -6.32 -26.07
N PRO A 72 -15.85 -5.48 -25.52
CA PRO A 72 -15.04 -4.56 -26.31
C PRO A 72 -13.70 -5.20 -26.72
N SER A 73 -13.46 -5.25 -28.02
CA SER A 73 -12.17 -5.34 -28.72
C SER A 73 -12.22 -4.26 -29.81
N PRO A 74 -11.14 -3.70 -30.37
CA PRO A 74 -9.69 -3.84 -30.12
C PRO A 74 -9.02 -2.42 -29.97
N PRO A 75 -7.69 -2.22 -30.15
CA PRO A 75 -6.94 -1.05 -29.70
C PRO A 75 -6.87 0.10 -30.72
N GLU A 76 -6.72 1.33 -30.25
CA GLU A 76 -6.28 2.45 -31.08
C GLU A 76 -4.87 2.90 -30.66
N THR A 77 -3.94 2.60 -31.56
CA THR A 77 -2.59 3.14 -31.65
C THR A 77 -2.67 4.60 -32.15
N PRO A 78 -2.19 5.60 -31.41
CA PRO A 78 -1.86 6.88 -32.02
C PRO A 78 -0.47 6.78 -32.67
N GLU A 79 -0.45 6.57 -33.99
CA GLU A 79 0.67 6.98 -34.83
C GLU A 79 0.57 8.48 -35.13
N SER A 80 1.75 9.07 -35.29
CA SER A 80 2.04 10.27 -36.10
C SER A 80 2.29 11.59 -35.36
N SER A 81 3.60 11.84 -35.20
CA SER A 81 4.30 12.91 -35.92
C SER A 81 4.18 14.34 -35.39
N ALA A 82 5.22 14.75 -34.65
CA ALA A 82 5.79 16.08 -34.79
C ALA A 82 7.33 15.98 -34.78
N ALA A 83 7.90 16.19 -35.97
CA ALA A 83 9.33 16.38 -36.21
C ALA A 83 9.76 17.84 -35.85
N PRO A 84 11.06 18.14 -35.82
CA PRO A 84 11.66 19.10 -34.89
C PRO A 84 11.62 20.55 -35.38
N THR A 85 11.38 21.49 -34.47
CA THR A 85 11.81 22.88 -34.67
C THR A 85 13.08 23.10 -33.87
N SER A 86 14.19 23.05 -34.60
CA SER A 86 15.50 23.55 -34.20
C SER A 86 15.43 25.09 -34.13
N ALA A 87 15.53 25.64 -32.93
CA ALA A 87 15.90 27.04 -32.72
C ALA A 87 17.28 27.06 -32.05
N ALA A 88 18.22 27.69 -32.76
CA ALA A 88 19.62 27.84 -32.42
C ALA A 88 19.83 28.76 -31.19
N PRO A 89 21.05 28.77 -30.60
CA PRO A 89 21.28 29.17 -29.22
C PRO A 89 21.52 30.67 -29.07
N THR A 90 20.88 31.29 -28.10
CA THR A 90 21.35 32.57 -27.56
C THR A 90 22.38 32.25 -26.48
N THR A 91 23.64 32.49 -26.83
CA THR A 91 24.78 32.53 -25.91
C THR A 91 24.57 33.70 -24.96
N GLU A 92 24.07 33.41 -23.76
CA GLU A 92 24.19 34.32 -22.62
C GLU A 92 25.21 33.69 -21.68
N ALA A 93 26.42 34.24 -21.73
CA ALA A 93 27.50 33.92 -20.83
C ALA A 93 27.13 34.46 -19.45
N GLU A 94 26.39 33.68 -18.69
CA GLU A 94 26.12 33.92 -17.28
C GLU A 94 27.38 33.54 -16.49
N ALA A 95 27.86 34.51 -15.71
CA ALA A 95 29.04 34.35 -14.87
C ALA A 95 28.88 33.13 -13.94
N PRO A 96 29.95 32.35 -13.69
CA PRO A 96 29.86 31.23 -12.77
C PRO A 96 29.40 31.74 -11.39
N PRO A 97 28.27 31.28 -10.84
CA PRO A 97 28.02 31.49 -9.44
C PRO A 97 29.13 30.77 -8.68
N THR A 98 29.74 31.49 -7.75
CA THR A 98 30.66 30.90 -6.78
C THR A 98 29.85 29.84 -6.03
N THR A 99 30.03 28.57 -6.37
CA THR A 99 29.46 27.43 -5.66
C THR A 99 30.09 27.42 -4.27
N GLU A 100 29.49 28.18 -3.37
CA GLU A 100 29.64 28.00 -1.94
C GLU A 100 29.19 26.56 -1.69
N ALA A 101 30.17 25.70 -1.34
CA ALA A 101 29.93 24.30 -1.05
C ALA A 101 28.97 24.25 0.15
N ALA A 102 27.67 24.15 -0.16
CA ALA A 102 26.64 23.90 0.82
C ALA A 102 27.06 22.64 1.57
N ALA A 103 27.20 22.77 2.89
CA ALA A 103 27.45 21.64 3.77
C ALA A 103 26.47 20.53 3.37
N ALA A 104 27.00 19.36 3.02
CA ALA A 104 26.19 18.22 2.58
C ALA A 104 25.13 17.95 3.65
N GLY A 105 23.88 18.30 3.35
CA GLY A 105 22.75 18.04 4.22
C GLY A 105 22.54 16.54 4.39
N PRO A 106 21.64 16.13 5.30
CA PRO A 106 21.23 14.73 5.38
C PRO A 106 20.77 14.26 3.99
N GLN A 107 21.28 13.12 3.53
CA GLN A 107 20.95 12.60 2.18
C GLN A 107 19.49 12.12 2.08
N CYS A 108 18.85 11.85 3.22
CA CYS A 108 17.47 11.44 3.31
C CYS A 108 16.67 12.37 4.23
N THR A 109 15.44 12.70 3.83
CA THR A 109 14.46 13.43 4.65
C THR A 109 13.16 12.63 4.70
N ALA A 110 12.53 12.54 5.87
CA ALA A 110 11.21 11.94 6.04
C ALA A 110 10.21 12.97 6.61
N THR A 111 9.16 13.27 5.86
CA THR A 111 8.12 14.25 6.20
C THR A 111 6.82 13.52 6.54
N LEU A 112 6.15 13.90 7.62
CA LEU A 112 4.88 13.29 8.02
C LEU A 112 3.71 14.18 7.63
N THR A 113 2.67 13.58 7.04
CA THR A 113 1.41 14.24 6.71
C THR A 113 0.25 13.44 7.29
N LEU A 114 -0.56 14.08 8.13
CA LEU A 114 -1.81 13.49 8.62
C LEU A 114 -2.81 13.40 7.45
N ASP A 115 -3.26 12.18 7.14
CA ASP A 115 -4.25 11.95 6.09
C ASP A 115 -5.67 11.98 6.66
N ASP A 116 -5.90 11.18 7.70
CA ASP A 116 -7.19 10.99 8.33
C ASP A 116 -7.03 10.86 9.85
N GLU A 117 -8.06 11.30 10.58
CA GLU A 117 -8.16 11.15 12.02
C GLU A 117 -9.55 10.61 12.38
N TRP A 118 -9.56 9.58 13.23
CA TRP A 118 -10.75 9.03 13.85
C TRP A 118 -10.63 9.15 15.38
N SER A 119 -11.69 8.78 16.09
CA SER A 119 -11.81 9.01 17.54
C SER A 119 -10.68 8.45 18.41
N SER A 120 -9.95 7.44 17.94
CA SER A 120 -8.88 6.78 18.70
C SER A 120 -7.71 6.34 17.81
N SER A 121 -7.65 6.80 16.56
CA SER A 121 -6.63 6.37 15.62
C SER A 121 -6.41 7.41 14.51
N ILE A 122 -5.20 7.45 13.97
CA ILE A 122 -4.81 8.31 12.85
C ILE A 122 -4.22 7.49 11.71
N SER A 123 -4.30 8.04 10.50
CA SER A 123 -3.54 7.58 9.33
C SER A 123 -2.56 8.67 8.92
N VAL A 124 -1.31 8.29 8.68
CA VAL A 124 -0.22 9.22 8.36
C VAL A 124 0.58 8.70 7.17
N THR A 125 0.84 9.58 6.21
CA THR A 125 1.77 9.35 5.11
C THR A 125 3.17 9.85 5.49
N VAL A 126 4.19 9.04 5.19
CA VAL A 126 5.61 9.35 5.39
C VAL A 126 6.24 9.58 4.03
N GLU A 127 6.48 10.83 3.64
CA GLU A 127 7.23 11.13 2.42
C GLU A 127 8.72 11.04 2.69
N VAL A 128 9.36 10.00 2.17
CA VAL A 128 10.81 9.77 2.25
C VAL A 128 11.45 10.21 0.95
N ALA A 129 12.35 11.19 1.01
CA ALA A 129 12.99 11.79 -0.15
C ALA A 129 14.51 11.74 -0.06
N ASN A 130 15.16 11.38 -1.18
CA ASN A 130 16.59 11.54 -1.35
C ASN A 130 16.91 12.99 -1.73
N THR A 131 17.40 13.77 -0.77
CA THR A 131 17.82 15.16 -0.97
C THR A 131 19.33 15.29 -1.23
N GLY A 132 20.05 14.17 -1.26
CA GLY A 132 21.46 14.07 -1.58
C GLY A 132 21.75 14.04 -3.09
N THR A 133 23.02 13.78 -3.42
CA THR A 133 23.51 13.66 -4.80
C THR A 133 23.83 12.23 -5.22
N ASP A 134 23.83 11.29 -4.28
CA ASP A 134 24.11 9.88 -4.50
C ASP A 134 22.81 9.07 -4.39
N PRO A 135 22.64 7.98 -5.17
CA PRO A 135 21.49 7.10 -5.02
C PRO A 135 21.48 6.42 -3.65
N ILE A 136 20.28 6.20 -3.12
CA ILE A 136 20.03 5.46 -1.87
C ILE A 136 19.43 4.11 -2.27
N ASP A 137 20.04 3.00 -1.81
CA ASP A 137 19.59 1.62 -2.11
C ASP A 137 18.89 0.94 -0.92
N GLY A 138 18.41 1.75 0.03
CA GLY A 138 17.66 1.37 1.21
C GLY A 138 17.61 2.51 2.20
N TRP A 139 16.55 2.62 2.99
CA TRP A 139 16.37 3.72 3.93
C TRP A 139 15.61 3.28 5.17
N GLU A 140 15.85 4.00 6.26
CA GLU A 140 15.13 3.82 7.52
C GLU A 140 14.70 5.16 8.09
N VAL A 141 13.57 5.13 8.81
CA VAL A 141 13.00 6.25 9.55
C VAL A 141 12.80 5.87 11.01
N LEU A 142 12.89 6.87 11.90
CA LEU A 142 12.59 6.71 13.32
C LEU A 142 11.25 7.34 13.68
N LEU A 143 10.21 6.53 13.87
CA LEU A 143 8.86 6.93 14.23
C LEU A 143 8.65 6.99 15.76
N ASP A 144 9.54 7.69 16.47
CA ASP A 144 9.41 7.93 17.91
C ASP A 144 8.35 9.02 18.17
N LEU A 145 7.08 8.59 18.20
CA LEU A 145 5.91 9.46 18.26
C LEU A 145 5.26 9.39 19.66
N ALA A 146 5.21 10.52 20.34
CA ALA A 146 4.62 10.58 21.67
C ALA A 146 3.10 10.34 21.65
N ASN A 147 2.64 9.38 22.47
CA ASN A 147 1.23 9.00 22.64
C ASN A 147 0.55 8.48 21.36
N LEU A 148 1.34 7.97 20.42
CA LEU A 148 0.89 7.30 19.20
C LEU A 148 1.56 5.93 19.10
N ASP A 149 0.77 4.86 19.10
CA ASP A 149 1.26 3.49 18.93
C ASP A 149 1.01 3.03 17.48
N VAL A 150 2.06 2.74 16.72
CA VAL A 150 1.93 2.33 15.30
C VAL A 150 1.39 0.89 15.22
N THR A 151 0.17 0.74 14.70
CA THR A 151 -0.56 -0.54 14.68
C THR A 151 -0.57 -1.25 13.33
N ALA A 152 -0.42 -0.49 12.23
CA ALA A 152 -0.33 -1.06 10.87
C ALA A 152 0.53 -0.19 9.96
N THR A 153 1.18 -0.81 8.97
CA THR A 153 2.01 -0.11 7.99
C THR A 153 1.72 -0.57 6.56
N TRP A 154 1.94 0.32 5.60
CA TRP A 154 1.89 0.06 4.17
C TRP A 154 3.12 0.68 3.51
N GLY A 155 4.00 -0.16 2.98
CA GLY A 155 5.25 0.33 2.39
C GLY A 155 6.39 0.55 3.40
N LEU A 156 6.20 0.17 4.65
CA LEU A 156 7.24 0.19 5.70
C LEU A 156 7.39 -1.22 6.30
N ASP A 157 8.63 -1.67 6.45
CA ASP A 157 8.99 -2.87 7.21
C ASP A 157 9.37 -2.48 8.64
N HIS A 158 8.97 -3.26 9.63
CA HIS A 158 9.35 -3.00 11.02
C HIS A 158 10.72 -3.60 11.31
N VAL A 159 11.70 -2.78 11.68
CA VAL A 159 13.08 -3.22 11.93
C VAL A 159 13.27 -3.57 13.41
N GLU A 160 13.18 -2.57 14.29
CA GLU A 160 13.27 -2.73 15.74
C GLU A 160 12.76 -1.49 16.47
N GLY A 161 12.09 -1.63 17.62
CA GLY A 161 11.56 -0.49 18.38
C GLY A 161 10.71 0.42 17.48
N ASP A 162 11.07 1.71 17.41
CA ASP A 162 10.40 2.70 16.56
C ASP A 162 11.07 2.89 15.19
N ARG A 163 12.03 2.02 14.83
CA ARG A 163 12.69 2.04 13.52
C ARG A 163 11.89 1.25 12.49
N TYR A 164 11.61 1.91 11.38
CA TYR A 164 10.95 1.33 10.21
C TYR A 164 11.79 1.56 8.97
N GLY A 165 11.85 0.56 8.11
CA GLY A 165 12.63 0.57 6.88
C GLY A 165 11.77 0.53 5.63
N ASP A 166 12.43 0.66 4.51
CA ASP A 166 11.86 0.36 3.21
C ASP A 166 11.43 -1.10 3.06
N ILE A 167 10.74 -1.37 1.96
CA ILE A 167 10.53 -2.71 1.42
C ILE A 167 11.09 -2.77 0.00
N LEU A 168 11.24 -3.99 -0.53
CA LEU A 168 11.96 -4.25 -1.79
C LEU A 168 11.59 -3.33 -2.97
N PHE A 169 10.33 -2.87 -3.08
CA PHE A 169 9.87 -2.07 -4.21
C PHE A 169 9.93 -0.55 -3.99
N ASN A 170 10.32 -0.07 -2.81
CA ASN A 170 10.51 1.35 -2.53
C ASN A 170 11.85 1.69 -1.86
N ALA A 171 12.78 0.72 -1.81
CA ALA A 171 14.14 0.87 -1.29
C ALA A 171 14.99 1.88 -2.07
N ALA A 172 14.95 1.77 -3.40
CA ALA A 172 15.81 2.55 -4.29
C ALA A 172 15.25 3.96 -4.53
N LEU A 173 16.02 4.97 -4.16
CA LEU A 173 15.72 6.39 -4.38
C LEU A 173 16.89 7.06 -5.10
N ASP A 174 16.69 7.39 -6.38
CA ASP A 174 17.60 8.26 -7.13
C ASP A 174 17.65 9.68 -6.52
N PRO A 175 18.73 10.45 -6.75
CA PRO A 175 18.81 11.85 -6.29
C PRO A 175 17.59 12.67 -6.70
N GLY A 176 16.93 13.31 -5.73
CA GLY A 176 15.71 14.08 -5.93
C GLY A 176 14.41 13.28 -6.05
N SER A 177 14.46 11.95 -5.93
CA SER A 177 13.26 11.09 -5.93
C SER A 177 12.71 10.89 -4.52
N SER A 178 11.42 10.56 -4.43
CA SER A 178 10.76 10.24 -3.17
C SER A 178 9.83 9.03 -3.27
N THR A 179 9.47 8.49 -2.11
CA THR A 179 8.43 7.49 -1.91
C THR A 179 7.53 7.91 -0.76
N ALA A 180 6.29 7.41 -0.73
CA ALA A 180 5.27 7.83 0.23
C ALA A 180 4.55 6.62 0.84
N PRO A 181 5.24 5.78 1.65
CA PRO A 181 4.56 4.79 2.48
C PRO A 181 3.69 5.47 3.54
N SER A 182 2.86 4.67 4.22
CA SER A 182 1.97 5.17 5.27
C SER A 182 1.86 4.20 6.44
N PHE A 183 1.35 4.70 7.55
CA PHE A 183 1.03 3.90 8.73
C PHE A 183 -0.27 4.36 9.38
N GLN A 184 -0.83 3.47 10.19
CA GLN A 184 -1.92 3.74 11.11
C GLN A 184 -1.38 3.65 12.54
N ALA A 185 -1.82 4.56 13.40
CA ALA A 185 -1.49 4.54 14.82
C ALA A 185 -2.72 4.71 15.69
N ASP A 186 -2.72 4.12 16.88
CA ASP A 186 -3.71 4.32 17.93
C ASP A 186 -3.30 5.51 18.81
N ILE A 187 -4.29 6.28 19.28
CA ILE A 187 -4.08 7.45 20.13
C ILE A 187 -4.17 7.04 21.60
N GLU A 188 -3.09 7.20 22.35
CA GLU A 188 -3.01 6.85 23.79
C GLU A 188 -3.25 8.06 24.73
N GLY A 189 -3.31 9.28 24.19
CA GLY A 189 -3.48 10.51 24.95
C GLY A 189 -3.41 11.76 24.09
N ASP A 190 -3.05 12.91 24.68
CA ASP A 190 -2.76 14.12 23.92
C ASP A 190 -1.56 13.88 23.00
N TRP A 191 -1.77 13.94 21.68
CA TRP A 191 -0.74 13.65 20.68
C TRP A 191 -0.41 14.89 19.85
N GLU A 192 0.80 14.89 19.27
CA GLU A 192 1.21 15.86 18.27
C GLU A 192 2.08 15.16 17.21
N LEU A 193 1.78 15.41 15.93
CA LEU A 193 2.54 14.85 14.83
C LEU A 193 3.68 15.80 14.44
N PRO A 194 4.95 15.40 14.57
CA PRO A 194 6.07 16.22 14.12
C PRO A 194 6.05 16.31 12.60
N ALA A 195 6.44 17.48 12.05
CA ALA A 195 6.48 17.67 10.60
C ALA A 195 7.50 16.75 9.91
N THR A 196 8.61 16.44 10.58
CA THR A 196 9.67 15.59 10.04
C THR A 196 10.22 14.66 11.11
N VAL A 197 10.68 13.48 10.69
CA VAL A 197 11.37 12.50 11.53
C VAL A 197 12.77 12.22 10.98
N PRO A 198 13.70 11.70 11.82
CA PRO A 198 15.01 11.27 11.33
C PRO A 198 14.87 10.23 10.22
N CYS A 199 15.61 10.42 9.12
CA CYS A 199 15.81 9.43 8.07
C CYS A 199 17.30 9.19 7.84
N THR A 200 17.68 7.94 7.62
CA THR A 200 19.05 7.55 7.26
C THR A 200 19.04 6.56 6.10
N PRO A 201 19.96 6.68 5.12
CA PRO A 201 20.25 5.59 4.20
C PRO A 201 20.63 4.33 4.99
N ALA A 202 20.06 3.18 4.61
CA ALA A 202 20.47 1.88 5.14
C ALA A 202 21.79 1.45 4.50
N GLU A 203 22.66 0.80 5.28
CA GLU A 203 23.97 0.26 4.83
C GLU A 203 23.87 -1.15 4.22
#